data_AF-A0A7X6A7W5-F1
#
_entry.id   AF-A0A7X6A7W5-F1
#
_cell.length_a   1.000
_cell.length_b   1.000
_cell.length_c   1.000
_cell.angle_alpha   90.00
_cell.angle_beta   90.00
_cell.angle_gamma   90.00
#
_symmetry.space_group_name_H-M   'P 1'
#
loop_
_entity.id
_entity.type
_entity.pdbx_description
1 polymer ?
#
loop_
_entity_poly.entity_id
_entity_poly.type
_entity_poly.pdbx_seq_one_letter_code
_entity_poly.pdbx_strand_id
1 'polypeptide(L)'
;NAVFTTHTPVPAGNEVFDIDLVRGYLEPWSQQNGVAAEHLIALADAGDGRFNLTALGLRTSSHANGVSEEHGRIAAGIWNGLLDADGQSEVDYITNGV
;
A
#
# COMPACT_ATOMS: atom_id res chain seq x y z
N ASN A 1 14.60 1.27 1.81
CA ASN A 1 13.87 0.48 2.81
C ASN A 1 12.84 1.35 3.48
N ALA A 2 11.57 0.98 3.32
CA ALA A 2 10.40 1.63 3.92
C ALA A 2 9.62 0.60 4.75
N VAL A 3 8.84 1.09 5.73
CA VAL A 3 7.95 0.29 6.58
C VAL A 3 6.56 0.90 6.50
N PHE A 4 5.56 0.05 6.27
CA PHE A 4 4.16 0.46 6.18
C PHE A 4 3.40 0.09 7.46
N THR A 5 2.78 1.08 8.12
CA THR A 5 1.90 0.81 9.25
C THR A 5 0.47 1.17 8.86
N THR A 6 -0.43 0.20 8.94
CA THR A 6 -1.86 0.44 8.70
C THR A 6 -2.59 0.70 10.03
N HIS A 7 -3.40 1.76 10.05
CA HIS A 7 -4.32 2.05 11.14
C HIS A 7 -5.78 1.69 10.78
N THR A 8 -6.03 1.28 9.53
CA THR A 8 -7.37 1.01 9.01
C THR A 8 -7.39 -0.38 8.39
N PRO A 9 -8.01 -1.39 9.03
CA PRO A 9 -7.96 -2.75 8.52
C PRO A 9 -8.92 -2.92 7.33
N VAL A 10 -10.00 -2.12 7.27
CA VAL A 10 -11.07 -2.28 6.28
C VAL A 10 -10.78 -1.53 4.96
N PRO A 11 -10.95 -2.16 3.78
CA PRO A 11 -10.70 -1.52 2.48
C PRO A 11 -11.47 -0.21 2.26
N ALA A 12 -12.70 -0.13 2.76
CA ALA A 12 -13.55 1.06 2.60
C ALA A 12 -13.00 2.32 3.27
N GLY A 13 -12.09 2.20 4.24
CA GLY A 13 -11.45 3.33 4.90
C GLY A 13 -10.06 3.67 4.35
N ASN A 14 -9.60 2.98 3.31
CA ASN A 14 -8.29 3.22 2.69
C ASN A 14 -8.42 4.17 1.48
N GLU A 15 -7.35 4.89 1.21
CA GLU A 15 -7.33 5.96 0.22
C GLU A 15 -7.23 5.38 -1.19
N VAL A 16 -8.29 5.64 -1.98
CA VAL A 16 -8.38 5.23 -3.38
C VAL A 16 -8.74 6.43 -4.23
N PHE A 17 -8.02 6.62 -5.33
CA PHE A 17 -8.12 7.80 -6.19
C PHE A 17 -8.33 7.42 -7.65
N ASP A 18 -8.88 8.36 -8.40
CA ASP A 18 -8.90 8.28 -9.86
C ASP A 18 -7.48 8.34 -10.44
N ILE A 19 -7.19 7.51 -11.44
CA ILE A 19 -5.84 7.39 -12.01
C ILE A 19 -5.41 8.69 -12.70
N ASP A 20 -6.32 9.39 -13.39
CA ASP A 20 -5.98 10.61 -14.11
C ASP A 20 -5.66 11.75 -13.13
N LEU A 21 -6.38 11.80 -12.00
CA LEU A 21 -6.06 12.72 -10.90
C LEU A 21 -4.63 12.46 -10.39
N VAL A 22 -4.31 11.21 -10.06
CA VAL A 22 -3.00 10.86 -9.51
C VAL A 22 -1.88 11.09 -10.52
N ARG A 23 -2.09 10.76 -11.80
CA ARG A 23 -1.11 11.00 -12.87
C ARG A 23 -0.73 12.48 -12.95
N GLY A 24 -1.69 13.38 -12.82
CA GLY A 24 -1.42 14.82 -12.80
C GLY A 24 -0.44 15.27 -11.71
N TYR A 25 -0.41 14.58 -10.57
CA TYR A 25 0.52 14.86 -9.46
C TYR A 25 1.81 14.03 -9.52
N LEU A 26 1.77 12.81 -10.05
CA LEU A 26 2.94 11.94 -10.15
C LEU A 26 3.86 12.32 -11.31
N GLU A 27 3.33 12.83 -12.43
CA GLU A 27 4.12 13.13 -13.62
C GLU A 27 5.29 14.09 -13.35
N PRO A 28 5.11 15.22 -12.63
CA PRO A 28 6.22 16.11 -12.31
C PRO A 28 7.28 15.44 -11.42
N TRP A 29 6.85 14.65 -10.44
CA TRP A 29 7.75 13.91 -9.55
C TRP A 29 8.51 12.82 -10.32
N SER A 30 7.82 12.12 -11.22
CA SER A 30 8.35 11.06 -12.08
C SER A 30 9.51 11.57 -12.94
N GLN A 31 9.30 12.69 -13.62
CA GLN A 31 10.33 13.32 -14.47
C GLN A 31 11.57 13.76 -13.69
N GLN A 32 11.39 14.21 -12.45
CA GLN A 32 12.49 14.64 -11.58
C GLN A 32 13.32 13.47 -11.03
N ASN A 33 12.69 12.30 -10.84
CA ASN A 33 13.30 11.16 -10.17
C ASN A 33 13.67 10.00 -11.13
N GLY A 34 13.33 10.12 -12.42
CA GLY A 34 13.66 9.10 -13.43
C GLY A 34 12.87 7.80 -13.27
N VAL A 35 11.71 7.83 -12.61
CA VAL A 35 10.82 6.68 -12.41
C VAL A 35 9.52 6.97 -13.12
N ALA A 36 9.13 6.15 -14.10
CA ALA A 36 7.88 6.35 -14.85
C ALA A 36 6.66 6.33 -13.93
N ALA A 37 5.74 7.29 -14.11
CA ALA A 37 4.49 7.36 -13.33
C ALA A 37 3.67 6.08 -13.48
N GLU A 38 3.67 5.48 -14.68
CA GLU A 38 3.00 4.21 -14.98
C GLU A 38 3.49 3.06 -14.11
N HIS A 39 4.78 3.06 -13.74
CA HIS A 39 5.33 2.03 -12.86
C HIS A 39 4.72 2.13 -11.46
N LEU A 40 4.60 3.35 -10.93
CA LEU A 40 3.95 3.58 -9.63
C LEU A 40 2.46 3.27 -9.68
N ILE A 41 1.78 3.64 -10.76
CA ILE A 41 0.35 3.36 -10.95
C ILE A 41 0.11 1.84 -11.01
N ALA A 42 0.97 1.09 -11.71
CA ALA A 42 0.89 -0.37 -11.75
C ALA A 42 1.07 -1.01 -10.36
N LEU A 43 2.01 -0.49 -9.56
CA LEU A 43 2.20 -0.94 -8.17
C LEU A 43 0.99 -0.62 -7.27
N ALA A 44 0.22 0.43 -7.59
CA ALA A 44 -0.95 0.83 -6.82
C ALA A 44 -2.24 0.07 -7.19
N ASP A 45 -2.22 -0.83 -8.18
CA ASP A 45 -3.43 -1.54 -8.61
C ASP A 45 -3.84 -2.64 -7.62
N ALA A 46 -5.08 -2.57 -7.15
CA ALA A 46 -5.70 -3.56 -6.28
C ALA A 46 -6.80 -4.39 -6.98
N GLY A 47 -6.88 -4.31 -8.31
CA GLY A 47 -7.83 -5.07 -9.14
C GLY A 47 -9.18 -4.38 -9.37
N ASP A 48 -9.32 -3.12 -8.95
CA ASP A 48 -10.54 -2.31 -9.12
C ASP A 48 -10.37 -1.16 -10.13
N GLY A 49 -9.23 -1.09 -10.82
CA GLY A 49 -8.95 -0.09 -11.85
C GLY A 49 -8.76 1.34 -11.30
N ARG A 50 -8.53 1.49 -10.00
CA ARG A 50 -8.24 2.76 -9.34
C ARG A 50 -6.86 2.74 -8.72
N PHE A 51 -6.33 3.92 -8.41
CA PHE A 51 -5.07 4.02 -7.69
C PHE A 51 -5.31 3.78 -6.20
N ASN A 52 -4.83 2.66 -5.66
CA ASN A 52 -4.94 2.32 -4.25
C ASN A 52 -3.61 2.62 -3.53
N LEU A 53 -3.62 3.64 -2.67
CA LEU A 53 -2.41 4.07 -1.97
C LEU A 53 -1.90 3.03 -0.97
N THR A 54 -2.80 2.24 -0.38
CA THR A 54 -2.41 1.12 0.50
C THR A 54 -1.69 0.03 -0.27
N ALA A 55 -2.16 -0.33 -1.48
CA ALA A 55 -1.48 -1.30 -2.34
C ALA A 55 -0.07 -0.83 -2.72
N LEU A 56 0.08 0.44 -3.10
CA LEU A 56 1.39 1.02 -3.37
C LEU A 56 2.29 0.98 -2.14
N GLY A 57 1.79 1.41 -0.98
CA GLY A 57 2.55 1.45 0.27
C GLY A 57 3.02 0.07 0.70
N LEU A 58 2.17 -0.94 0.56
CA LEU A 58 2.49 -2.34 0.85
C LEU A 58 3.57 -2.88 -0.10
N ARG A 59 3.40 -2.77 -1.42
CA ARG A 59 4.36 -3.32 -2.41
C ARG A 59 5.71 -2.60 -2.45
N THR A 60 5.78 -1.38 -1.94
CA THR A 60 7.03 -0.59 -1.87
C THR A 60 7.71 -0.65 -0.51
N SER A 61 7.10 -1.31 0.48
CA SER A 61 7.66 -1.46 1.82
C SER A 61 8.24 -2.85 2.02
N SER A 62 9.35 -2.91 2.76
CA SER A 62 10.00 -4.18 3.09
C SER A 62 9.33 -4.88 4.27
N HIS A 63 8.57 -4.13 5.08
CA HIS A 63 7.81 -4.64 6.23
C HIS A 63 6.47 -3.91 6.31
N ALA A 64 5.45 -4.61 6.81
CA ALA A 64 4.14 -4.05 7.08
C ALA A 64 3.62 -4.51 8.44
N ASN A 65 2.92 -3.63 9.16
CA ASN A 65 2.32 -3.97 10.45
C ASN A 65 0.97 -3.28 10.69
N GLY A 66 0.08 -3.97 11.40
CA GLY A 66 -1.06 -3.38 12.10
C GLY A 66 -0.66 -2.81 13.45
N VAL A 67 -1.61 -2.14 14.12
CA VAL A 67 -1.37 -1.37 15.36
C VAL A 67 -1.84 -2.06 16.64
N SER A 68 -2.31 -3.30 16.51
CA SER A 68 -2.60 -4.25 17.59
C SER A 68 -2.62 -5.65 16.99
N GLU A 69 -2.53 -6.68 17.83
CA GLU A 69 -2.55 -8.09 17.39
C GLU A 69 -3.76 -8.42 16.51
N GLU A 70 -4.97 -8.12 16.98
CA GLU A 70 -6.19 -8.37 16.21
C GLU A 70 -6.27 -7.52 14.95
N HIS A 71 -5.73 -6.30 14.98
CA HIS A 71 -5.70 -5.43 13.80
C HIS A 71 -4.76 -5.99 12.72
N GLY A 72 -3.56 -6.43 13.10
CA GLY A 72 -2.62 -7.09 12.19
C GLY A 72 -3.23 -8.36 11.58
N ARG A 73 -3.86 -9.20 12.39
CA ARG A 73 -4.54 -10.42 11.93
C ARG A 73 -5.61 -10.15 10.88
N ILE A 74 -6.45 -9.12 11.09
CA ILE A 74 -7.49 -8.74 10.12
C ILE A 74 -6.86 -8.15 8.86
N ALA A 75 -5.87 -7.25 9.00
CA ALA A 75 -5.18 -6.63 7.87
C ALA A 75 -4.47 -7.67 6.98
N ALA A 76 -3.78 -8.64 7.58
CA ALA A 76 -3.16 -9.77 6.89
C ALA A 76 -4.18 -10.53 6.03
N GLY A 77 -5.34 -10.88 6.60
CA GLY A 77 -6.40 -11.58 5.88
C GLY A 77 -6.99 -10.81 4.68
N ILE A 78 -6.86 -9.49 4.66
CA ILE A 78 -7.39 -8.63 3.59
C ILE A 78 -6.33 -8.36 2.52
N TRP A 79 -5.09 -8.09 2.94
CA TRP A 79 -4.07 -7.50 2.08
C TRP A 79 -2.96 -8.46 1.66
N ASN A 80 -2.78 -9.61 2.32
CA ASN A 80 -1.73 -10.57 1.95
C ASN A 80 -1.89 -11.08 0.50
N GLY A 81 -3.12 -11.11 -0.03
CA GLY A 81 -3.37 -11.47 -1.43
C GLY A 81 -2.85 -10.47 -2.47
N LEU A 82 -2.47 -9.25 -2.06
CA LEU A 82 -1.85 -8.24 -2.92
C LEU A 82 -0.32 -8.31 -2.93
N LEU A 83 0.27 -9.03 -1.96
CA LEU A 83 1.70 -9.21 -1.83
C LEU A 83 2.13 -10.40 -2.69
N ASP A 84 3.19 -10.23 -3.47
CA ASP A 84 3.67 -11.26 -4.40
C ASP A 84 4.14 -12.52 -3.64
N ALA A 85 4.06 -13.67 -4.33
CA ALA A 85 4.44 -14.99 -3.79
C ALA A 85 5.93 -15.10 -3.38
N ASP A 86 6.75 -14.12 -3.74
CA ASP A 86 8.20 -14.07 -3.45
C ASP A 86 8.53 -13.62 -2.00
N GLY A 87 7.53 -13.48 -1.12
CA GLY A 87 7.76 -13.35 0.32
C GLY A 87 8.05 -11.93 0.81
N GLN A 88 7.50 -10.91 0.15
CA GLN A 88 7.38 -9.58 0.78
C GLN A 88 6.52 -9.73 2.04
N SER A 89 7.05 -9.25 3.17
CA SER A 89 6.62 -9.51 4.53
C SER A 89 5.09 -9.54 4.71
N GLU A 90 4.58 -10.65 5.23
CA GLU A 90 3.22 -10.75 5.76
C GLU A 90 2.95 -9.56 6.70
N VAL A 91 1.72 -9.02 6.67
CA VAL A 91 1.34 -7.94 7.59
C VAL A 91 1.35 -8.48 9.02
N ASP A 92 2.31 -8.02 9.83
CA ASP A 92 2.44 -8.38 11.25
C ASP A 92 1.71 -7.35 12.16
N TYR A 93 2.07 -7.23 13.43
CA TYR A 93 1.54 -6.21 14.34
C TYR A 93 2.60 -5.63 15.27
N ILE A 94 2.41 -4.35 15.61
CA ILE A 94 3.10 -3.68 16.70
C ILE A 94 2.04 -2.94 17.51
N THR A 95 1.79 -3.38 18.74
CA THR A 95 0.77 -2.76 19.60
C THR A 95 1.21 -1.37 20.03
N ASN A 96 0.39 -0.35 19.74
CA ASN A 96 0.65 1.03 20.16
C ASN A 96 0.73 1.17 21.68
N GLY A 97 1.53 2.15 22.14
CA GLY A 97 1.59 2.61 23.53
C GLY A 97 1.26 4.11 23.63
N VAL A 98 1.11 4.60 24.85
CA VAL A 98 0.91 6.03 25.18
C VAL A 98 1.96 6.52 26.15
#